data_AF-A0A4R6P252-F1
#
_entry.id   AF-A0A4R6P252-F1
#
_cell.length_a   1.000
_cell.length_b   1.000
_cell.length_c   1.000
_cell.angle_alpha   90.00
_cell.angle_beta   90.00
_cell.angle_gamma   90.00
#
_symmetry.space_group_name_H-M   'P 1'
#
loop_
_entity.id
_entity.type
_entity.pdbx_description
1 polymer ?
#
loop_
_entity_poly.entity_id
_entity_poly.type
_entity_poly.pdbx_seq_one_letter_code
_entity_poly.pdbx_strand_id
1 'polypeptide(L)'
;MPSPMTPLPDTSRLLAVWNGAQPEATSLEHATRAYVALWTMCLLDVDHTQIGDWQYFELPDTATGGSRTIARVIDDEISWHLGNQPDVAVLVDDHVPGPVTAGELVGRLAMFTVLFDKWPPTLGQCPIGPAFVGVGRQFDRLMLDLARGRSQPRRRADGLPPLARPQRIELGIPASDRE
;
A
#
# COMPACT_ATOMS: atom_id res chain seq x y z
N MET A 1 1.00 -31.88 1.57
CA MET A 1 1.83 -31.22 0.54
C MET A 1 1.75 -29.72 0.79
N PRO A 2 2.87 -28.98 0.90
CA PRO A 2 2.79 -27.53 0.93
C PRO A 2 2.22 -27.05 -0.40
N SER A 3 1.14 -26.27 -0.37
CA SER A 3 0.60 -25.61 -1.56
C SER A 3 1.72 -24.77 -2.19
N PRO A 4 1.83 -24.69 -3.53
CA PRO A 4 2.76 -23.78 -4.16
C PRO A 4 2.48 -22.36 -3.62
N MET A 5 3.49 -21.73 -3.02
CA MET A 5 3.36 -20.35 -2.56
C MET A 5 3.07 -19.48 -3.78
N THR A 6 1.89 -18.85 -3.80
CA THR A 6 1.53 -17.87 -4.82
C THR A 6 2.59 -16.76 -4.85
N PRO A 7 3.16 -16.39 -6.01
CA PRO A 7 4.18 -15.35 -6.05
C PRO A 7 3.65 -14.03 -5.46
N LEU A 8 4.52 -13.28 -4.79
CA LEU A 8 4.22 -11.92 -4.34
C LEU A 8 3.89 -11.03 -5.56
N PRO A 9 2.90 -10.12 -5.46
CA PRO A 9 2.49 -9.28 -6.57
C PRO A 9 3.57 -8.22 -6.88
N ASP A 10 3.77 -7.94 -8.16
CA ASP A 10 4.52 -6.77 -8.62
C ASP A 10 3.58 -5.57 -8.88
N THR A 11 4.15 -4.42 -9.22
CA THR A 11 3.37 -3.20 -9.53
C THR A 11 2.38 -3.45 -10.67
N SER A 12 2.78 -4.21 -11.71
CA SER A 12 1.91 -4.49 -12.85
C SER A 12 0.67 -5.29 -12.44
N ARG A 13 0.84 -6.30 -11.57
CA ARG A 13 -0.25 -7.11 -11.03
C ARG A 13 -1.19 -6.27 -10.17
N LEU A 14 -0.65 -5.42 -9.30
CA LEU A 14 -1.48 -4.53 -8.48
C LEU A 14 -2.33 -3.58 -9.33
N LEU A 15 -1.73 -2.93 -10.34
CA LEU A 15 -2.47 -2.03 -11.24
C LEU A 15 -3.57 -2.76 -12.02
N ALA A 16 -3.29 -3.98 -12.51
CA ALA A 16 -4.28 -4.79 -13.22
C ALA A 16 -5.45 -5.24 -12.33
N VAL A 17 -5.22 -5.44 -11.03
CA VAL A 17 -6.29 -5.74 -10.07
C VAL A 17 -7.07 -4.47 -9.74
N TRP A 18 -6.40 -3.34 -9.51
CA TRP A 18 -7.05 -2.10 -9.12
C TRP A 18 -7.90 -1.48 -10.23
N ASN A 19 -7.49 -1.60 -11.49
CA ASN A 19 -8.26 -1.12 -12.64
C ASN A 19 -9.34 -2.12 -13.12
N GLY A 20 -9.49 -3.27 -12.44
CA GLY A 20 -10.48 -4.29 -12.78
C GLY A 20 -10.15 -5.15 -14.00
N ALA A 21 -8.97 -5.02 -14.60
CA ALA A 21 -8.56 -5.85 -15.73
C ALA A 21 -8.35 -7.32 -15.34
N GLN A 22 -8.03 -7.59 -14.06
CA GLN A 22 -7.87 -8.92 -13.50
C GLN A 22 -8.56 -9.03 -12.13
N PRO A 23 -9.15 -10.18 -11.78
CA PRO A 23 -9.73 -10.38 -10.46
C PRO A 23 -8.64 -10.50 -9.39
N GLU A 24 -8.98 -10.10 -8.16
CA GLU A 24 -8.18 -10.40 -6.98
C GLU A 24 -8.14 -11.92 -6.75
N ALA A 25 -6.94 -12.44 -6.47
CA ALA A 25 -6.67 -13.86 -6.28
C ALA A 25 -6.14 -14.16 -4.87
N THR A 26 -5.71 -13.14 -4.12
CA THR A 26 -5.11 -13.30 -2.78
C THR A 26 -5.68 -12.30 -1.77
N SER A 27 -5.58 -12.65 -0.48
CA SER A 27 -5.90 -11.73 0.63
C SER A 27 -5.03 -10.48 0.61
N LEU A 28 -3.77 -10.60 0.17
CA LEU A 28 -2.86 -9.48 -0.03
C LEU A 28 -3.40 -8.50 -1.09
N GLU A 29 -3.79 -9.00 -2.26
CA GLU A 29 -4.38 -8.18 -3.32
C GLU A 29 -5.66 -7.49 -2.85
N HIS A 30 -6.51 -8.20 -2.12
CA HIS A 30 -7.70 -7.62 -1.49
C HIS A 30 -7.35 -6.47 -0.52
N ALA A 31 -6.36 -6.68 0.37
CA ALA A 31 -5.90 -5.66 1.31
C ALA A 31 -5.36 -4.42 0.59
N THR A 32 -4.71 -4.58 -0.56
CA THR A 32 -4.23 -3.43 -1.34
C THR A 32 -5.36 -2.57 -1.93
N ARG A 33 -6.53 -3.15 -2.23
CA ARG A 33 -7.69 -2.39 -2.72
C ARG A 33 -8.28 -1.47 -1.64
N ALA A 34 -8.10 -1.82 -0.37
CA ALA A 34 -8.48 -0.96 0.72
C ALA A 34 -7.77 0.40 0.63
N TYR A 35 -6.50 0.43 0.19
CA TYR A 35 -5.80 1.69 -0.05
C TYR A 35 -6.41 2.51 -1.17
N VAL A 36 -6.75 1.89 -2.30
CA VAL A 36 -7.37 2.60 -3.41
C VAL A 36 -8.70 3.22 -2.95
N ALA A 37 -9.53 2.48 -2.21
CA ALA A 37 -10.76 3.00 -1.65
C ALA A 37 -10.53 4.17 -0.68
N LEU A 38 -9.59 4.03 0.26
CA LEU A 38 -9.21 5.10 1.20
C LEU A 38 -8.82 6.37 0.44
N TRP A 39 -7.91 6.26 -0.53
CA TRP A 39 -7.42 7.43 -1.28
C TRP A 39 -8.49 8.02 -2.18
N THR A 40 -9.35 7.23 -2.80
CA THR A 40 -10.48 7.75 -3.58
C THR A 40 -11.40 8.60 -2.71
N MET A 41 -11.66 8.17 -1.47
CA MET A 41 -12.46 8.97 -0.51
C MET A 41 -11.72 10.23 -0.05
N CYS A 42 -10.46 10.11 0.34
CA CYS A 42 -9.67 11.24 0.85
C CYS A 42 -9.32 12.28 -0.22
N LEU A 43 -9.29 11.86 -1.49
CA LEU A 43 -8.88 12.71 -2.61
C LEU A 43 -10.06 13.06 -3.53
N LEU A 44 -11.30 12.99 -3.02
CA LEU A 44 -12.50 13.21 -3.81
C LEU A 44 -12.52 14.62 -4.44
N ASP A 45 -12.32 15.66 -3.62
CA ASP A 45 -12.48 17.08 -3.97
C ASP A 45 -11.16 17.80 -4.23
N VAL A 46 -10.18 17.07 -4.74
CA VAL A 46 -8.81 17.53 -4.84
C VAL A 46 -8.61 18.44 -6.07
N ASP A 47 -8.24 19.71 -5.83
CA ASP A 47 -8.11 20.76 -6.86
C ASP A 47 -6.84 20.61 -7.71
N HIS A 48 -7.02 20.29 -8.98
CA HIS A 48 -5.94 20.06 -9.94
C HIS A 48 -5.06 21.28 -10.22
N THR A 49 -5.50 22.47 -9.88
CA THR A 49 -4.75 23.71 -10.11
C THR A 49 -3.66 23.96 -9.06
N GLN A 50 -3.72 23.26 -7.91
CA GLN A 50 -2.76 23.36 -6.81
C GLN A 50 -1.81 22.15 -6.73
N ILE A 51 -1.66 21.40 -7.82
CA ILE A 51 -0.90 20.13 -7.84
C ILE A 51 0.58 20.30 -7.52
N GLY A 52 1.16 21.48 -7.76
CA GLY A 52 2.53 21.80 -7.33
C GLY A 52 2.71 21.77 -5.81
N ASP A 53 1.63 21.99 -5.06
CA ASP A 53 1.62 21.98 -3.60
C ASP A 53 1.35 20.57 -3.04
N TRP A 54 0.98 19.60 -3.90
CA TRP A 54 0.63 18.26 -3.44
C TRP A 54 1.82 17.41 -3.02
N GLN A 55 3.02 17.78 -3.44
CA GLN A 55 4.25 17.24 -2.88
C GLN A 55 4.39 17.56 -1.37
N TYR A 56 3.64 18.54 -0.87
CA TYR A 56 3.58 18.99 0.52
C TYR A 56 2.18 18.83 1.14
N PHE A 57 1.23 18.17 0.45
CA PHE A 57 -0.13 18.03 0.97
C PHE A 57 -0.09 17.20 2.26
N GLU A 58 -0.35 17.88 3.37
CA GLU A 58 -0.53 17.22 4.66
C GLU A 58 -1.86 16.48 4.62
N LEU A 59 -1.76 15.15 4.53
CA LEU A 59 -2.91 14.27 4.59
C LEU A 59 -3.64 14.47 5.92
N PRO A 60 -4.99 14.50 5.95
CA PRO A 60 -5.74 14.57 7.19
C PRO A 60 -5.28 13.49 8.19
N ASP A 61 -5.22 13.81 9.49
CA ASP A 61 -4.76 12.87 10.52
C ASP A 61 -5.51 11.51 10.46
N THR A 62 -6.80 11.54 10.13
CA THR A 62 -7.63 10.34 9.94
C THR A 62 -7.18 9.49 8.74
N ALA A 63 -6.75 10.12 7.64
CA ALA A 63 -6.16 9.44 6.50
C ALA A 63 -4.80 8.83 6.86
N THR A 64 -4.01 9.50 7.72
CA THR A 64 -2.73 8.94 8.17
C THR A 64 -2.93 7.71 9.09
N GLY A 65 -3.93 7.72 9.97
CA GLY A 65 -4.27 6.57 10.83
C GLY A 65 -4.80 5.37 10.04
N GLY A 66 -5.74 5.60 9.11
CA GLY A 66 -6.25 4.58 8.21
C GLY A 66 -5.16 4.00 7.30
N SER A 67 -4.33 4.85 6.72
CA SER A 67 -3.19 4.44 5.89
C SER A 67 -2.22 3.56 6.67
N ARG A 68 -1.84 3.93 7.90
CA ARG A 68 -0.94 3.11 8.74
C ARG A 68 -1.54 1.75 9.06
N THR A 69 -2.84 1.69 9.30
CA THR A 69 -3.55 0.43 9.61
C THR A 69 -3.53 -0.52 8.41
N ILE A 70 -3.80 -0.01 7.21
CA ILE A 70 -3.77 -0.83 5.99
C ILE A 70 -2.34 -1.25 5.65
N ALA A 71 -1.35 -0.34 5.76
CA ALA A 71 0.08 -0.67 5.60
C ALA A 71 0.47 -1.87 6.47
N ARG A 72 0.10 -1.81 7.75
CA ARG A 72 0.42 -2.87 8.72
C ARG A 72 -0.13 -4.22 8.28
N VAL A 73 -1.41 -4.29 7.90
CA VAL A 73 -2.01 -5.56 7.49
C VAL A 73 -1.32 -6.13 6.24
N ILE A 74 -0.93 -5.28 5.29
CA ILE A 74 -0.16 -5.70 4.12
C ILE A 74 1.22 -6.23 4.52
N ASP A 75 1.92 -5.53 5.41
CA ASP A 75 3.22 -5.97 5.91
C ASP A 75 3.13 -7.30 6.69
N ASP A 76 2.05 -7.49 7.44
CA ASP A 76 1.76 -8.70 8.19
C ASP A 76 1.42 -9.87 7.26
N GLU A 77 0.62 -9.64 6.21
CA GLU A 77 0.27 -10.66 5.20
C GLU A 77 1.49 -11.10 4.41
N ILE A 78 2.35 -10.16 4.01
CA ILE A 78 3.62 -10.46 3.34
C ILE A 78 4.55 -11.24 4.28
N SER A 79 4.67 -10.80 5.53
CA SER A 79 5.47 -11.51 6.54
C SER A 79 4.97 -12.94 6.75
N TRP A 80 3.65 -13.14 6.84
CA TRP A 80 3.05 -14.45 7.00
C TRP A 80 3.27 -15.33 5.77
N HIS A 81 3.10 -14.77 4.57
CA HIS A 81 3.36 -15.44 3.30
C HIS A 81 4.81 -15.93 3.18
N LEU A 82 5.77 -15.17 3.73
CA LEU A 82 7.19 -15.52 3.78
C LEU A 82 7.57 -16.46 4.94
N GLY A 83 6.60 -17.02 5.66
CA GLY A 83 6.84 -17.98 6.74
C GLY A 83 7.05 -17.36 8.13
N ASN A 84 6.76 -16.07 8.31
CA ASN A 84 6.73 -15.35 9.60
C ASN A 84 7.99 -15.58 10.45
N GLN A 85 9.10 -14.98 10.04
CA GLN A 85 10.38 -15.08 10.74
C GLN A 85 10.67 -13.79 11.54
N PRO A 86 10.09 -13.61 12.74
CA PRO A 86 10.21 -12.36 13.51
C PRO A 86 11.65 -12.05 13.93
N ASP A 87 12.46 -13.08 14.19
CA ASP A 87 13.80 -12.93 14.78
C ASP A 87 14.85 -12.35 13.81
N VAL A 88 14.54 -12.33 12.52
CA VAL A 88 15.43 -11.85 11.45
C VAL A 88 14.89 -10.61 10.73
N ALA A 89 13.72 -10.12 11.15
CA ALA A 89 13.11 -8.92 10.57
C ALA A 89 13.88 -7.66 10.96
N VAL A 90 14.09 -6.76 9.99
CA VAL A 90 14.69 -5.44 10.26
C VAL A 90 13.64 -4.54 10.89
N LEU A 91 13.92 -4.03 12.09
CA LEU A 91 13.01 -3.11 12.78
C LEU A 91 13.18 -1.66 12.28
N VAL A 92 12.11 -1.09 11.76
CA VAL A 92 11.95 0.29 11.28
C VAL A 92 11.33 1.14 12.37
N ASP A 93 11.83 2.36 12.52
CA ASP A 93 11.30 3.34 13.45
C ASP A 93 10.30 4.26 12.71
N ASP A 94 9.16 4.55 13.32
CA ASP A 94 8.12 5.40 12.72
C ASP A 94 8.57 6.86 12.57
N HIS A 95 9.60 7.26 13.31
CA HIS A 95 10.06 8.65 13.40
C HIS A 95 11.42 8.89 12.73
N VAL A 96 12.02 7.85 12.12
CA VAL A 96 13.36 7.95 11.49
C VAL A 96 13.25 7.57 10.01
N PRO A 97 13.98 8.22 9.09
CA PRO A 97 14.11 7.76 7.71
C PRO A 97 14.77 6.37 7.67
N GLY A 98 13.95 5.32 7.70
CA GLY A 98 14.35 3.92 7.63
C GLY A 98 13.99 3.27 6.29
N PRO A 99 14.25 1.96 6.13
CA PRO A 99 13.78 1.23 4.96
C PRO A 99 12.24 1.22 4.94
N VAL A 100 11.66 1.69 3.84
CA VAL A 100 10.20 1.78 3.63
C VAL A 100 9.61 0.38 3.56
N THR A 101 8.49 0.16 4.25
CA THR A 101 7.80 -1.15 4.22
C THR A 101 7.03 -1.35 2.92
N ALA A 102 6.63 -2.59 2.63
CA ALA A 102 5.85 -2.87 1.43
C ALA A 102 4.47 -2.22 1.53
N GLY A 103 3.84 -2.25 2.71
CA GLY A 103 2.57 -1.59 2.98
C GLY A 103 2.61 -0.08 2.74
N GLU A 104 3.71 0.59 3.08
CA GLU A 104 3.90 2.02 2.79
C GLU A 104 4.07 2.29 1.28
N LEU A 105 4.86 1.47 0.59
CA LEU A 105 5.05 1.61 -0.86
C LEU A 105 3.74 1.37 -1.62
N VAL A 106 2.96 0.36 -1.22
CA VAL A 106 1.62 0.11 -1.77
C VAL A 106 0.69 1.30 -1.51
N GLY A 107 0.70 1.86 -0.30
CA GLY A 107 -0.08 3.05 0.03
C GLY A 107 0.22 4.22 -0.89
N ARG A 108 1.50 4.50 -1.14
CA ARG A 108 1.94 5.55 -2.08
C ARG A 108 1.56 5.25 -3.54
N LEU A 109 1.71 4.00 -3.98
CA LEU A 109 1.29 3.58 -5.32
C LEU A 109 -0.21 3.74 -5.55
N ALA A 110 -1.03 3.35 -4.57
CA ALA A 110 -2.47 3.51 -4.64
C ALA A 110 -2.85 4.99 -4.67
N MET A 111 -2.22 5.83 -3.84
CA MET A 111 -2.43 7.28 -3.84
C MET A 111 -2.15 7.88 -5.22
N PHE A 112 -0.97 7.60 -5.77
CA PHE A 112 -0.61 8.10 -7.10
C PHE A 112 -1.54 7.59 -8.19
N THR A 113 -1.96 6.31 -8.13
CA THR A 113 -2.95 5.75 -9.07
C THR A 113 -4.25 6.56 -9.07
N VAL A 114 -4.80 6.86 -7.89
CA VAL A 114 -6.02 7.67 -7.74
C VAL A 114 -5.82 9.10 -8.28
N LEU A 115 -4.67 9.71 -8.00
CA LEU A 115 -4.36 11.05 -8.50
C LEU A 115 -4.21 11.07 -10.03
N PHE A 116 -3.64 10.03 -10.61
CA PHE A 116 -3.52 9.86 -12.06
C PHE A 116 -4.88 9.73 -12.74
N ASP A 117 -5.78 8.94 -12.16
CA ASP A 117 -7.14 8.76 -12.68
C ASP A 117 -7.93 10.08 -12.71
N LYS A 118 -7.63 10.96 -11.76
CA LYS A 118 -8.21 12.30 -11.68
C LYS A 118 -7.52 13.35 -12.56
N TRP A 119 -6.33 13.08 -13.12
CA TRP A 119 -5.58 14.09 -13.87
C TRP A 119 -6.22 14.38 -15.24
N PRO A 120 -6.63 15.63 -15.52
CA PRO A 120 -7.25 15.97 -16.80
C PRO A 120 -6.26 15.81 -17.97
N PRO A 121 -6.58 15.03 -19.03
CA PRO A 121 -5.70 14.86 -20.18
C PRO A 121 -5.36 16.17 -20.91
N THR A 122 -6.25 17.17 -20.80
CA THR A 122 -6.09 18.51 -21.41
C THR A 122 -4.96 19.33 -20.80
N LEU A 123 -4.51 19.00 -19.59
CA LEU A 123 -3.41 19.68 -18.90
C LEU A 123 -2.03 19.11 -19.28
N GLY A 124 -1.98 18.16 -20.22
CA GLY A 124 -0.75 17.53 -20.67
C GLY A 124 -0.27 16.43 -19.72
N GLN A 125 1.05 16.26 -19.62
CA GLN A 125 1.65 15.20 -18.82
C GLN A 125 1.49 15.48 -17.32
N CYS A 126 1.02 14.48 -16.57
CA CYS A 126 0.86 14.59 -15.13
C CYS A 126 2.21 14.75 -14.40
N PRO A 127 2.42 15.81 -13.60
CA PRO A 127 3.72 16.14 -13.01
C PRO A 127 4.18 15.12 -11.94
N ILE A 128 3.26 14.35 -11.34
CA ILE A 128 3.60 13.31 -10.35
C ILE A 128 4.09 11.99 -10.98
N GLY A 129 4.06 11.88 -12.31
CA GLY A 129 4.42 10.64 -13.00
C GLY A 129 5.82 10.10 -12.74
N PRO A 130 6.88 10.93 -12.71
CA PRO A 130 8.22 10.48 -12.33
C PRO A 130 8.27 9.89 -10.92
N ALA A 131 7.53 10.47 -9.96
CA ALA A 131 7.47 9.97 -8.58
C ALA A 131 6.75 8.62 -8.51
N PHE A 132 5.64 8.46 -9.23
CA PHE A 132 4.93 7.19 -9.35
C PHE A 132 5.82 6.06 -9.90
N VAL A 133 6.53 6.32 -11.00
CA VAL A 133 7.48 5.36 -11.58
C VAL A 133 8.61 5.03 -10.59
N GLY A 134 9.09 6.03 -9.85
CA GLY A 134 10.11 5.86 -8.81
C GLY A 134 9.64 4.91 -7.70
N VAL A 135 8.42 5.10 -7.18
CA VAL A 135 7.84 4.24 -6.14
C VAL A 135 7.56 2.83 -6.68
N GLY A 136 7.06 2.68 -7.90
CA GLY A 136 6.83 1.35 -8.51
C GLY A 136 8.11 0.53 -8.61
N ARG A 137 9.20 1.14 -9.06
CA ARG A 137 10.52 0.48 -9.10
C ARG A 137 11.03 0.09 -7.72
N GLN A 138 10.78 0.91 -6.69
CA GLN A 138 11.16 0.57 -5.32
C GLN A 138 10.36 -0.63 -4.79
N PHE A 139 9.05 -0.66 -5.07
CA PHE A 139 8.18 -1.76 -4.70
C PHE A 139 8.59 -3.07 -5.39
N ASP A 140 8.78 -3.05 -6.71
CA ASP A 140 9.18 -4.24 -7.48
C ASP A 140 10.53 -4.79 -7.00
N ARG A 141 11.50 -3.91 -6.73
CA ARG A 141 12.80 -4.30 -6.16
C ARG A 141 12.63 -4.95 -4.79
N LEU A 142 11.80 -4.37 -3.92
CA LEU A 142 11.53 -4.93 -2.61
C LEU A 142 10.90 -6.33 -2.73
N MET A 143 9.85 -6.49 -3.53
CA MET A 143 9.18 -7.79 -3.74
C MET A 143 10.13 -8.86 -4.26
N LEU A 144 11.03 -8.50 -5.19
CA LEU A 144 12.07 -9.40 -5.69
C LEU A 144 13.07 -9.81 -4.61
N ASP A 145 13.52 -8.87 -3.77
CA ASP A 145 14.44 -9.17 -2.67
C ASP A 145 13.77 -10.08 -1.63
N LEU A 146 12.49 -9.85 -1.31
CA LEU A 146 11.72 -10.70 -0.39
C LEU A 146 11.55 -12.12 -0.93
N ALA A 147 11.24 -12.27 -2.22
CA ALA A 147 11.16 -13.58 -2.87
C ALA A 147 12.50 -14.33 -2.87
N ARG A 148 13.63 -13.62 -2.74
CA ARG A 148 14.98 -14.18 -2.60
C ARG A 148 15.37 -14.51 -1.15
N GLY A 149 14.45 -14.38 -0.20
CA GLY A 149 14.66 -14.72 1.21
C GLY A 149 15.05 -13.55 2.10
N ARG A 150 14.96 -12.30 1.61
CA ARG A 150 15.05 -11.14 2.50
C ARG A 150 13.81 -11.08 3.39
N SER A 151 13.99 -10.72 4.64
CA SER A 151 12.86 -10.53 5.57
C SER A 151 12.20 -9.17 5.36
N GLN A 152 10.87 -9.15 5.50
CA GLN A 152 10.07 -7.92 5.48
C GLN A 152 10.48 -7.01 6.65
N PRO A 153 10.75 -5.71 6.41
CA PRO A 153 10.94 -4.75 7.50
C PRO A 153 9.67 -4.62 8.36
N ARG A 154 9.84 -4.47 9.68
CA ARG A 154 8.74 -4.38 10.67
C ARG A 154 8.86 -3.13 11.53
N ARG A 155 7.76 -2.53 12.00
CA ARG A 155 7.85 -1.34 12.87
C ARG A 155 8.19 -1.71 14.31
N ARG A 156 8.99 -0.87 15.00
CA ARG A 156 9.48 -1.10 16.38
C ARG A 156 8.40 -1.09 17.46
N ALA A 157 7.32 -0.33 17.27
CA ALA A 157 6.21 -0.25 18.22
C ALA A 157 5.48 -1.60 18.41
N ASP A 158 5.71 -2.56 17.51
CA ASP A 158 5.03 -3.86 17.46
C ASP A 158 5.75 -4.95 18.27
N GLY A 159 6.19 -4.62 19.49
CA GLY A 159 6.85 -5.53 20.45
C GLY A 159 6.42 -6.98 20.27
N LEU A 160 7.35 -7.81 19.78
CA LEU A 160 7.11 -9.07 19.07
C LEU A 160 6.34 -10.14 19.88
N PRO A 161 5.17 -10.56 19.37
CA PRO A 161 4.88 -11.99 19.23
C PRO A 161 4.70 -12.41 17.76
N PRO A 162 4.63 -13.73 17.45
CA PRO A 162 4.33 -14.21 16.11
C PRO A 162 3.03 -13.62 15.57
N LEU A 163 3.06 -13.12 14.33
CA LEU A 163 1.85 -12.61 13.68
C LEU A 163 0.85 -13.75 13.47
N ALA A 164 -0.36 -13.58 14.03
CA ALA A 164 -1.49 -14.39 13.64
C ALA A 164 -1.75 -14.16 12.14
N ARG A 165 -2.28 -15.18 11.45
CA ARG A 165 -2.67 -15.02 10.05
C ARG A 165 -3.63 -13.82 9.93
N PRO A 166 -3.35 -12.83 9.06
CA PRO A 166 -4.21 -11.68 8.93
C PRO A 166 -5.63 -12.09 8.55
N GLN A 167 -6.61 -11.43 9.18
CA GLN A 167 -8.01 -11.55 8.80
C GLN A 167 -8.29 -10.60 7.62
N ARG A 168 -9.27 -10.96 6.79
CA ARG A 168 -9.70 -10.10 5.68
C ARG A 168 -10.14 -8.74 6.25
N ILE A 169 -9.53 -7.65 5.78
CA ILE A 169 -10.02 -6.30 6.09
C ILE A 169 -11.28 -6.07 5.27
N GLU A 170 -12.42 -5.97 5.93
CA GLU A 170 -13.56 -5.27 5.34
C GLU A 170 -13.45 -3.81 5.75
N LEU A 171 -13.19 -2.92 4.79
CA LEU A 171 -13.38 -1.50 5.04
C LEU A 171 -14.87 -1.28 5.22
N GLY A 172 -15.29 -1.07 6.48
CA GLY A 172 -16.63 -0.59 6.77
C GLY A 172 -16.87 0.67 5.94
N ILE A 173 -17.85 0.61 5.04
CA ILE A 173 -18.48 1.81 4.50
C ILE A 173 -18.91 2.60 5.75
N PRO A 174 -18.51 3.87 5.94
CA PRO A 174 -19.06 4.64 7.05
C PRO A 174 -20.56 4.54 6.93
N ALA A 175 -21.20 3.98 7.96
CA ALA A 175 -22.64 3.93 8.02
C ALA A 175 -23.10 5.38 7.85
N SER A 176 -23.63 5.70 6.67
CA SER A 176 -24.42 6.90 6.47
C SER A 176 -25.39 6.94 7.63
N ASP A 177 -25.35 8.02 8.40
CA ASP A 177 -26.40 8.38 9.34
C ASP A 177 -27.73 8.10 8.64
N ARG A 178 -28.42 7.07 9.13
CA ARG A 178 -29.83 6.87 8.85
C ARG A 178 -30.55 7.69 9.92
N GLU A 179 -30.86 8.93 9.55
CA GLU A 179 -32.04 9.63 10.08
C GLU A 179 -33.31 8.82 9.80
#